data_AF-A0A936WRX7-F1
#
_entry.id   AF-A0A936WRX7-F1
#
_cell.length_a   1.000
_cell.length_b   1.000
_cell.length_c   1.000
_cell.angle_alpha   90.00
_cell.angle_beta   90.00
_cell.angle_gamma   90.00
#
_symmetry.space_group_name_H-M   'P 1'
#
loop_
_entity.id
_entity.type
_entity.pdbx_description
1 polymer ?
#
loop_
_entity_poly.entity_id
_entity_poly.type
_entity_poly.pdbx_seq_one_letter_code
_entity_poly.pdbx_strand_id
1 'polypeptide(L)'
;MIPHRLRNLHRPDVLRAKLERDRSARTTLSFYRYVRLSGVEELRNELYAEWEALGLLGRIYLSQEGINAQLSLPTTNVEMFRAALDAREAFANVPWKIAVQNDDKSFLKLMIKVKKKIVADGLADDAFDVTNVGAHLDAAAFNRKMEEGALVIDMRNNYECLIGHFDGAYLPKADTFRGAIEEVSEMLGVRRTVDPQGRPDTAPEILLYCTGGIRCEKASAYLKHEGFTNVGQLHGGIIDYARQIKAQGLESKYKGQNFVFDERLAERITDDVVSTCMQCGTSSDRIGNCQEVTCNMLLVQCEACAEKYADCCSPSCREIHQLPIEVQRAWRKGRSTRSTKTKAINDPEGLRSRIRKEEEMLARIGTLHPELVRAGNSPPQPPSLITIT
;
A
#
# COMPACT_ATOMS: atom_id res chain seq x y z
N MET A 1 -27.91 -7.79 23.48
CA MET A 1 -26.60 -7.86 22.81
C MET A 1 -25.59 -7.07 23.64
N ILE A 2 -24.47 -7.67 24.04
CA ILE A 2 -23.39 -6.92 24.68
C ILE A 2 -22.82 -5.96 23.61
N PRO A 3 -22.76 -4.65 23.84
CA PRO A 3 -22.19 -3.72 22.86
C PRO A 3 -20.76 -4.15 22.57
N HIS A 4 -20.49 -4.47 21.30
CA HIS A 4 -19.18 -4.94 20.87
C HIS A 4 -18.13 -3.88 21.22
N ARG A 5 -17.07 -4.27 21.93
CA ARG A 5 -15.98 -3.36 22.28
C ARG A 5 -15.08 -3.18 21.07
N LEU A 6 -15.32 -2.13 20.27
CA LEU A 6 -14.48 -1.74 19.14
C LEU A 6 -13.12 -1.17 19.59
N ARG A 7 -12.34 -1.96 20.32
CA ARG A 7 -11.00 -1.62 20.79
C ARG A 7 -10.07 -2.83 20.65
N ASN A 8 -8.77 -2.59 20.59
CA ASN A 8 -7.80 -3.68 20.53
C ASN A 8 -7.83 -4.46 21.85
N LEU A 9 -8.25 -5.72 21.80
CA LEU A 9 -8.28 -6.60 22.98
C LEU A 9 -6.99 -7.39 23.14
N HIS A 10 -6.30 -7.68 22.03
CA HIS A 10 -5.10 -8.51 22.00
C HIS A 10 -3.92 -7.75 21.40
N ARG A 11 -2.72 -8.12 21.87
CA ARG A 11 -1.47 -7.64 21.31
C ARG A 11 -1.17 -8.33 19.97
N PRO A 12 -0.41 -7.70 19.05
CA PRO A 12 -0.10 -8.27 17.75
C PRO A 12 0.56 -9.65 17.79
N ASP A 13 1.45 -9.90 18.76
CA ASP A 13 2.11 -11.20 18.96
C ASP A 13 1.12 -12.33 19.29
N VAL A 14 0.11 -12.03 20.11
CA VAL A 14 -0.96 -13.00 20.44
C VAL A 14 -1.82 -13.30 19.21
N LEU A 15 -2.13 -12.27 18.42
CA LEU A 15 -2.93 -12.43 17.20
C LEU A 15 -2.19 -13.24 16.14
N ARG A 16 -0.90 -13.01 15.95
CA ARG A 16 -0.05 -13.81 15.05
C ARG A 16 -0.02 -15.27 15.48
N ALA A 17 0.24 -15.54 16.76
CA ALA A 17 0.26 -16.90 17.27
C ALA A 17 -1.10 -17.61 17.12
N LYS A 18 -2.21 -16.87 17.20
CA LYS A 18 -3.56 -17.41 16.93
C LYS A 18 -3.73 -17.76 15.45
N LEU A 19 -3.32 -16.86 14.55
CA LEU A 19 -3.39 -17.07 13.10
C LEU A 19 -2.48 -18.22 12.65
N GLU A 20 -1.28 -18.38 13.22
CA GLU A 20 -0.37 -19.48 12.91
C GLU A 20 -0.89 -20.85 13.36
N ARG A 21 -1.74 -20.89 14.40
CA ARG A 21 -2.42 -22.12 14.83
C ARG A 21 -3.63 -22.44 13.95
N ASP A 22 -4.25 -21.42 13.38
CA ASP A 22 -5.36 -21.57 12.43
C ASP A 22 -4.80 -21.91 11.05
N ARG A 23 -4.86 -23.20 10.69
CA ARG A 23 -4.39 -23.71 9.39
C ARG A 23 -5.46 -23.70 8.31
N SER A 24 -6.58 -23.01 8.54
CA SER A 24 -7.65 -22.92 7.56
C SER A 24 -7.16 -22.12 6.36
N ALA A 25 -7.31 -22.66 5.15
CA ALA A 25 -7.03 -21.92 3.94
C ALA A 25 -7.87 -20.64 3.89
N ARG A 26 -7.23 -19.52 3.51
CA ARG A 26 -7.89 -18.22 3.43
C ARG A 26 -7.87 -17.67 2.02
N THR A 27 -8.95 -16.97 1.67
CA THR A 27 -9.05 -16.21 0.43
C THR A 27 -8.85 -14.74 0.74
N THR A 28 -7.87 -14.10 0.09
CA THR A 28 -7.68 -12.65 0.19
C THR A 28 -8.40 -11.96 -0.96
N LEU A 29 -9.23 -10.98 -0.63
CA LEU A 29 -9.98 -10.22 -1.62
C LEU A 29 -10.08 -8.74 -1.25
N SER A 30 -10.40 -7.93 -2.25
CA SER A 30 -10.69 -6.50 -2.07
C SER A 30 -11.88 -6.06 -2.91
N PHE A 31 -12.61 -5.08 -2.43
CA PHE A 31 -13.67 -4.43 -3.19
C PHE A 31 -13.86 -2.99 -2.73
N TYR A 32 -14.53 -2.21 -3.56
CA TYR A 32 -15.04 -0.91 -3.18
C TYR A 32 -16.37 -0.68 -3.86
N ARG A 33 -17.15 0.24 -3.31
CA ARG A 33 -18.33 0.78 -3.96
C ARG A 33 -18.57 2.19 -3.50
N TYR A 34 -18.75 3.10 -4.47
CA TYR A 34 -19.33 4.40 -4.23
C TYR A 34 -20.85 4.25 -4.20
N VAL A 35 -21.44 4.50 -3.03
CA VAL A 35 -22.89 4.44 -2.78
C VAL A 35 -23.17 5.33 -1.59
N ARG A 36 -24.24 6.13 -1.66
CA ARG A 36 -24.59 7.00 -0.53
C ARG A 36 -25.09 6.13 0.63
N LEU A 37 -24.36 6.16 1.74
CA LEU A 37 -24.67 5.43 2.96
C LEU A 37 -25.14 6.39 4.05
N SER A 38 -26.24 6.04 4.73
CA SER A 38 -26.68 6.67 5.97
C SER A 38 -26.34 5.78 7.17
N GLY A 39 -26.32 6.33 8.39
CA GLY A 39 -26.09 5.53 9.60
C GLY A 39 -24.76 4.75 9.61
N VAL A 40 -23.68 5.35 9.10
CA VAL A 40 -22.40 4.64 8.89
C VAL A 40 -21.76 4.11 10.18
N GLU A 41 -22.09 4.71 11.33
CA GLU A 41 -21.64 4.28 12.65
C GLU A 41 -22.36 3.00 13.10
N GLU A 42 -23.67 2.92 12.87
CA GLU A 42 -24.51 1.75 13.11
C GLU A 42 -24.13 0.62 12.16
N LEU A 43 -24.02 0.92 10.86
CA LEU A 43 -23.61 -0.04 9.84
C LEU A 43 -22.23 -0.63 10.13
N ARG A 44 -21.27 0.18 10.61
CA ARG A 44 -19.97 -0.33 11.05
C ARG A 44 -20.13 -1.40 12.14
N ASN A 45 -20.99 -1.17 13.12
CA ASN A 45 -21.16 -2.08 14.25
C ASN A 45 -21.81 -3.40 13.80
N GLU A 46 -22.82 -3.32 12.94
CA GLU A 46 -23.48 -4.48 12.33
C GLU A 46 -22.50 -5.31 11.51
N LEU A 47 -21.80 -4.67 10.57
CA LEU A 47 -20.80 -5.34 9.72
C LEU A 47 -19.67 -5.94 10.56
N TYR A 48 -19.25 -5.29 11.64
CA TYR A 48 -18.21 -5.83 12.51
C TYR A 48 -18.66 -7.14 13.16
N ALA A 49 -19.86 -7.17 13.75
CA ALA A 49 -20.39 -8.36 14.40
C ALA A 49 -20.57 -9.53 13.42
N GLU A 50 -21.14 -9.26 12.24
CA GLU A 50 -21.35 -10.29 11.22
C GLU A 50 -20.05 -10.83 10.65
N TRP A 51 -19.11 -9.94 10.31
CA TRP A 51 -17.88 -10.33 9.64
C TRP A 51 -16.89 -10.97 10.61
N GLU A 52 -16.88 -10.56 11.88
CA GLU A 52 -16.13 -11.27 12.91
C GLU A 52 -16.62 -12.72 13.06
N ALA A 53 -17.95 -12.95 13.03
CA ALA A 53 -18.53 -14.29 13.08
C ALA A 53 -18.17 -15.15 11.85
N LEU A 54 -17.97 -14.52 10.67
CA LEU A 54 -17.48 -15.19 9.46
C LEU A 54 -15.95 -15.41 9.47
N GLY A 55 -15.24 -14.96 10.52
CA GLY A 55 -13.79 -15.08 10.62
C GLY A 55 -13.02 -14.13 9.71
N LEU A 56 -13.63 -13.02 9.28
CA LEU A 56 -12.92 -12.00 8.49
C LEU A 56 -11.80 -11.37 9.30
N LEU A 57 -10.70 -11.12 8.60
CA LEU A 57 -9.61 -10.26 9.02
C LEU A 57 -9.43 -9.23 7.90
N GLY A 58 -9.06 -8.00 8.20
CA GLY A 58 -9.05 -6.99 7.15
C GLY A 58 -9.04 -5.56 7.63
N ARG A 59 -8.97 -4.67 6.66
CA ARG A 59 -9.12 -3.24 6.83
C ARG A 59 -10.25 -2.75 5.94
N ILE A 60 -11.29 -2.23 6.57
CA ILE A 60 -12.46 -1.71 5.89
C ILE A 60 -12.68 -0.27 6.32
N TYR A 61 -12.91 0.58 5.34
CA TYR A 61 -13.30 1.96 5.50
C TYR A 61 -14.74 2.14 5.05
N LEU A 62 -15.53 2.71 5.93
CA LEU A 62 -16.89 3.16 5.65
C LEU A 62 -16.89 4.69 5.66
N SER A 63 -17.61 5.27 4.72
CA SER A 63 -17.96 6.69 4.70
C SER A 63 -19.38 6.83 4.16
N GLN A 64 -19.97 8.01 4.31
CA GLN A 64 -21.21 8.36 3.64
C GLN A 64 -21.10 8.22 2.10
N GLU A 65 -19.90 8.28 1.53
CA GLU A 65 -19.68 8.07 0.08
C GLU A 65 -19.57 6.58 -0.32
N GLY A 66 -19.51 5.65 0.64
CA GLY A 66 -19.52 4.21 0.34
C GLY A 66 -18.59 3.37 1.20
N ILE A 67 -18.04 2.30 0.60
CA ILE A 67 -17.20 1.30 1.27
C ILE A 67 -15.93 1.01 0.47
N ASN A 68 -14.81 0.81 1.18
CA ASN A 68 -13.55 0.30 0.63
C ASN A 68 -13.02 -0.78 1.58
N ALA A 69 -12.82 -1.98 1.07
CA ALA A 69 -12.49 -3.16 1.86
C ALA A 69 -11.31 -3.92 1.26
N GLN A 70 -10.31 -4.21 2.10
CA GLN A 70 -9.29 -5.23 1.86
C GLN A 70 -9.37 -6.23 3.01
N LEU A 71 -9.55 -7.51 2.70
CA LEU A 71 -9.85 -8.52 3.71
C LEU A 71 -9.35 -9.91 3.31
N SER A 72 -9.23 -10.77 4.30
CA SER A 72 -9.11 -12.22 4.15
C SER A 72 -10.14 -12.93 5.02
N LEU A 73 -10.66 -14.05 4.53
CA LEU A 73 -11.60 -14.90 5.25
C LEU A 73 -11.30 -16.37 4.99
N PRO A 74 -11.71 -17.30 5.87
CA PRO A 74 -11.65 -18.73 5.57
C PRO A 74 -12.32 -19.01 4.23
N THR A 75 -11.65 -19.77 3.36
CA THR A 75 -12.12 -20.03 1.99
C THR A 75 -13.51 -20.68 1.99
N THR A 76 -13.83 -21.49 2.99
CA THR A 76 -15.15 -22.13 3.17
C THR A 76 -16.30 -21.14 3.43
N ASN A 77 -16.00 -19.89 3.77
CA ASN A 77 -17.00 -18.88 4.11
C ASN A 77 -17.19 -17.84 2.99
N VAL A 78 -16.53 -18.00 1.83
CA VAL A 78 -16.58 -17.02 0.73
C VAL A 78 -17.99 -16.86 0.16
N GLU A 79 -18.71 -17.96 -0.03
CA GLU A 79 -20.08 -17.98 -0.55
C GLU A 79 -21.06 -17.38 0.45
N MET A 80 -20.89 -17.68 1.75
CA MET A 80 -21.67 -17.06 2.81
C MET A 80 -21.44 -15.55 2.86
N PHE A 81 -20.19 -15.12 2.69
CA PHE A 81 -19.84 -13.71 2.63
C PHE A 81 -20.43 -13.01 1.40
N ARG A 82 -20.42 -13.64 0.22
CA ARG A 82 -21.11 -13.14 -0.99
C ARG A 82 -22.58 -12.90 -0.71
N ALA A 83 -23.27 -13.90 -0.18
CA ALA A 83 -24.69 -13.83 0.12
C ALA A 83 -25.00 -12.72 1.15
N ALA A 84 -24.17 -12.57 2.19
CA ALA A 84 -24.32 -11.52 3.19
C ALA A 84 -24.10 -10.09 2.64
N LEU A 85 -23.22 -9.94 1.64
CA LEU A 85 -23.09 -8.67 0.89
C LEU A 85 -24.30 -8.44 -0.01
N ASP A 86 -24.76 -9.46 -0.73
CA ASP A 86 -25.88 -9.35 -1.68
C ASP A 86 -27.23 -9.10 -1.02
N ALA A 87 -27.42 -9.59 0.21
CA ALA A 87 -28.61 -9.31 1.00
C ALA A 87 -28.77 -7.82 1.34
N ARG A 88 -27.73 -7.01 1.18
CA ARG A 88 -27.76 -5.55 1.37
C ARG A 88 -27.83 -4.87 0.03
N GLU A 89 -28.93 -4.17 -0.24
CA GLU A 89 -29.14 -3.42 -1.49
C GLU A 89 -27.93 -2.53 -1.85
N ALA A 90 -27.37 -1.81 -0.86
CA ALA A 90 -26.20 -0.96 -1.08
C ALA A 90 -24.95 -1.71 -1.60
N PHE A 91 -24.80 -3.01 -1.29
CA PHE A 91 -23.64 -3.84 -1.64
C PHE A 91 -23.95 -4.97 -2.63
N ALA A 92 -25.20 -5.06 -3.09
CA ALA A 92 -25.66 -6.06 -4.05
C ALA A 92 -24.82 -6.07 -5.33
N ASN A 93 -24.32 -7.24 -5.71
CA ASN A 93 -23.45 -7.46 -6.86
C ASN A 93 -22.18 -6.59 -6.86
N VAL A 94 -21.67 -6.17 -5.68
CA VAL A 94 -20.40 -5.43 -5.62
C VAL A 94 -19.28 -6.25 -6.27
N PRO A 95 -18.58 -5.72 -7.30
CA PRO A 95 -17.46 -6.42 -7.89
C PRO A 95 -16.33 -6.51 -6.87
N TRP A 96 -15.77 -7.70 -6.69
CA TRP A 96 -14.58 -7.92 -5.89
C TRP A 96 -13.44 -8.47 -6.72
N LYS A 97 -12.22 -8.34 -6.21
CA LYS A 97 -11.01 -8.93 -6.77
C LYS A 97 -10.40 -9.86 -5.76
N ILE A 98 -10.08 -11.08 -6.20
CA ILE A 98 -9.24 -12.00 -5.45
C ILE A 98 -7.78 -11.60 -5.71
N ALA A 99 -6.94 -11.64 -4.67
CA ALA A 99 -5.54 -11.28 -4.79
C ALA A 99 -4.78 -12.21 -5.76
N VAL A 100 -3.70 -11.69 -6.37
CA VAL A 100 -2.88 -12.48 -7.31
C VAL A 100 -2.16 -13.61 -6.58
N GLN A 101 -1.71 -13.34 -5.36
CA GLN A 101 -1.07 -14.30 -4.46
C GLN A 101 -1.92 -14.44 -3.19
N ASN A 102 -2.38 -15.65 -2.88
CA ASN A 102 -3.03 -15.93 -1.59
C ASN A 102 -1.98 -16.23 -0.52
N ASP A 103 -1.99 -15.46 0.56
CA ASP A 103 -1.21 -15.72 1.76
C ASP A 103 -2.13 -15.63 2.98
N ASP A 104 -2.11 -16.69 3.81
CA ASP A 104 -2.87 -16.80 5.05
C ASP A 104 -2.54 -15.68 6.05
N LYS A 105 -1.42 -14.97 5.87
CA LYS A 105 -0.92 -13.90 6.75
C LYS A 105 -1.33 -12.48 6.35
N SER A 106 -2.19 -12.30 5.35
CA SER A 106 -2.54 -10.96 4.82
C SER A 106 -3.00 -9.95 5.90
N PHE A 107 -3.78 -10.37 6.91
CA PHE A 107 -4.30 -9.49 7.96
C PHE A 107 -4.28 -10.14 9.34
N LEU A 108 -3.93 -9.37 10.38
CA LEU A 108 -3.90 -9.87 11.78
C LEU A 108 -5.24 -9.77 12.52
N LYS A 109 -6.15 -8.89 12.09
CA LYS A 109 -7.44 -8.63 12.75
C LYS A 109 -8.41 -7.92 11.82
N LEU A 110 -9.70 -7.98 12.16
CA LEU A 110 -10.72 -7.15 11.56
C LEU A 110 -10.65 -5.72 12.09
N MET A 111 -10.57 -4.75 11.19
CA MET A 111 -10.69 -3.33 11.47
C MET A 111 -11.71 -2.71 10.53
N ILE A 112 -12.83 -2.25 11.06
CA ILE A 112 -13.79 -1.42 10.33
C ILE A 112 -13.74 -0.02 10.93
N LYS A 113 -13.40 0.98 10.10
CA LYS A 113 -13.27 2.38 10.53
C LYS A 113 -14.21 3.26 9.73
N VAL A 114 -14.99 4.08 10.44
CA VAL A 114 -15.69 5.20 9.81
C VAL A 114 -14.66 6.28 9.50
N LYS A 115 -14.68 6.77 8.27
CA LYS A 115 -13.80 7.78 7.70
C LYS A 115 -14.65 8.87 7.07
N LYS A 116 -14.08 10.07 6.91
CA LYS A 116 -14.70 11.12 6.09
C LYS A 116 -14.86 10.65 4.64
N LYS A 117 -13.85 9.97 4.11
CA LYS A 117 -13.81 9.43 2.75
C LYS A 117 -13.24 8.02 2.73
N ILE A 118 -13.70 7.17 1.82
CA ILE A 118 -13.16 5.80 1.61
C ILE A 118 -11.80 5.82 0.90
N VAL A 119 -11.49 6.93 0.22
CA VAL A 119 -10.15 7.32 -0.24
C VAL A 119 -9.90 8.76 0.18
N ALA A 120 -8.83 8.99 0.93
CA ALA A 120 -8.41 10.35 1.28
C ALA A 120 -7.88 11.05 0.03
N ASP A 121 -8.72 11.88 -0.58
CA ASP A 121 -8.41 12.56 -1.83
C ASP A 121 -7.95 14.03 -1.63
N GLY A 122 -8.21 14.61 -0.45
CA GLY A 122 -7.92 16.01 -0.17
C GLY A 122 -8.75 17.02 -0.98
N LEU A 123 -9.71 16.54 -1.77
CA LEU A 123 -10.60 17.35 -2.61
C LEU A 123 -11.82 17.79 -1.80
N ALA A 124 -12.42 18.93 -2.13
CA ALA A 124 -13.64 19.38 -1.47
C ALA A 124 -14.79 18.42 -1.77
N ASP A 125 -15.68 18.22 -0.80
CA ASP A 125 -16.92 17.47 -1.03
C ASP A 125 -17.77 18.24 -2.05
N ASP A 126 -18.40 17.51 -2.98
CA ASP A 126 -19.26 18.06 -4.05
C ASP A 126 -18.57 18.96 -5.09
N ALA A 127 -17.22 19.00 -5.13
CA ALA A 127 -16.49 19.75 -6.15
C ALA A 127 -16.70 19.22 -7.58
N PHE A 128 -16.94 17.91 -7.73
CA PHE A 128 -17.18 17.26 -9.02
C PHE A 128 -18.00 15.98 -8.83
N ASP A 129 -18.67 15.56 -9.91
CA ASP A 129 -19.46 14.33 -9.94
C ASP A 129 -18.55 13.10 -10.08
N VAL A 130 -18.36 12.37 -8.98
CA VAL A 130 -17.57 11.13 -8.92
C VAL A 130 -18.17 9.97 -9.74
N THR A 131 -19.37 10.11 -10.28
CA THR A 131 -19.99 9.12 -11.17
C THR A 131 -19.64 9.38 -12.64
N ASN A 132 -19.22 10.60 -12.98
CA ASN A 132 -18.79 10.96 -14.33
C ASN A 132 -17.33 10.54 -14.59
N VAL A 133 -17.09 9.24 -14.65
CA VAL A 133 -15.75 8.66 -14.76
C VAL A 133 -15.31 8.43 -16.22
N GLY A 134 -14.02 8.16 -16.41
CA GLY A 134 -13.45 7.77 -17.70
C GLY A 134 -13.86 6.36 -18.13
N ALA A 135 -13.67 6.03 -19.41
CA ALA A 135 -14.01 4.71 -19.94
C ALA A 135 -13.19 3.61 -19.25
N HIS A 136 -13.85 2.55 -18.79
CA HIS A 136 -13.18 1.38 -18.22
C HIS A 136 -12.64 0.48 -19.34
N LEU A 137 -11.33 0.26 -19.35
CA LEU A 137 -10.64 -0.58 -20.33
C LEU A 137 -10.20 -1.90 -19.69
N ASP A 138 -10.42 -3.00 -20.39
CA ASP A 138 -9.83 -4.29 -20.04
C ASP A 138 -8.32 -4.33 -20.37
N ALA A 139 -7.62 -5.40 -20.01
CA ALA A 139 -6.17 -5.50 -20.19
C ALA A 139 -5.74 -5.42 -21.66
N ALA A 140 -6.50 -6.03 -22.58
CA ALA A 140 -6.20 -6.04 -24.01
C ALA A 140 -6.39 -4.65 -24.64
N ALA A 141 -7.50 -3.98 -24.33
CA ALA A 141 -7.77 -2.62 -24.76
C ALA A 141 -6.75 -1.65 -24.17
N PHE A 142 -6.41 -1.79 -22.89
CA PHE A 142 -5.41 -0.95 -22.23
C PHE A 142 -4.05 -1.09 -22.92
N ASN A 143 -3.56 -2.32 -23.13
CA ASN A 143 -2.30 -2.58 -23.83
C ASN A 143 -2.29 -1.96 -25.24
N ARG A 144 -3.37 -2.16 -26.02
CA ARG A 144 -3.47 -1.60 -27.37
C ARG A 144 -3.42 -0.07 -27.34
N LYS A 145 -4.14 0.56 -26.43
CA LYS A 145 -4.13 2.04 -26.28
C LYS A 145 -2.75 2.56 -25.89
N MET A 146 -2.00 1.84 -25.05
CA MET A 146 -0.61 2.17 -24.77
C MET A 146 0.25 2.15 -26.03
N GLU A 147 0.10 1.12 -26.87
CA GLU A 147 0.83 0.98 -28.14
C GLU A 147 0.43 2.05 -29.17
N GLU A 148 -0.82 2.53 -29.14
CA GLU A 148 -1.32 3.66 -29.94
C GLU A 148 -0.77 5.03 -29.47
N GLY A 149 0.05 5.07 -28.41
CA GLY A 149 0.70 6.29 -27.91
C GLY A 149 -0.09 7.04 -26.84
N ALA A 150 -1.00 6.37 -26.14
CA ALA A 150 -1.71 6.98 -25.02
C ALA A 150 -0.77 7.35 -23.86
N LEU A 151 -1.08 8.45 -23.17
CA LEU A 151 -0.37 8.88 -21.98
C LEU A 151 -0.86 8.08 -20.76
N VAL A 152 -0.03 7.16 -20.30
CA VAL A 152 -0.32 6.34 -19.13
C VAL A 152 0.13 7.03 -17.86
N ILE A 153 -0.73 7.10 -16.86
CA ILE A 153 -0.48 7.80 -15.60
C ILE A 153 -0.75 6.87 -14.41
N ASP A 154 0.24 6.72 -13.55
CA ASP A 154 0.11 6.00 -12.30
C ASP A 154 -0.54 6.89 -11.24
N MET A 155 -1.74 6.56 -10.80
CA MET A 155 -2.44 7.29 -9.73
C MET A 155 -2.13 6.73 -8.33
N ARG A 156 -1.05 5.95 -8.19
CA ARG A 156 -0.57 5.45 -6.90
C ARG A 156 0.37 6.44 -6.22
N ASN A 157 0.70 6.18 -4.95
CA ASN A 157 1.73 6.97 -4.28
C ASN A 157 3.11 6.55 -4.79
N ASN A 158 4.09 7.46 -4.72
CA ASN A 158 5.46 7.23 -5.21
C ASN A 158 6.06 5.86 -4.80
N TYR A 159 5.92 5.47 -3.53
CA TYR A 159 6.46 4.19 -3.03
C TYR A 159 5.87 2.94 -3.69
N GLU A 160 4.64 3.02 -4.22
CA GLU A 160 3.99 1.93 -4.91
C GLU A 160 4.51 1.79 -6.34
N CYS A 161 4.81 2.92 -6.99
CA CYS A 161 5.35 3.01 -8.34
C CYS A 161 6.80 2.51 -8.43
N LEU A 162 7.56 2.67 -7.34
CA LEU A 162 8.98 2.30 -7.28
C LEU A 162 9.22 0.81 -7.56
N ILE A 163 8.35 -0.08 -7.06
CA ILE A 163 8.56 -1.53 -7.14
C ILE A 163 7.91 -2.18 -8.36
N GLY A 164 7.10 -1.43 -9.11
CA GLY A 164 6.48 -1.89 -10.34
C GLY A 164 5.60 -0.83 -10.96
N HIS A 165 5.54 -0.77 -12.28
CA HIS A 165 4.76 0.20 -13.05
C HIS A 165 4.59 -0.27 -14.49
N PHE A 166 3.65 0.34 -15.22
CA PHE A 166 3.55 0.16 -16.67
C PHE A 166 4.74 0.80 -17.39
N ASP A 167 5.25 0.13 -18.43
CA ASP A 167 6.31 0.68 -19.26
C ASP A 167 5.88 2.01 -19.89
N GLY A 168 6.79 2.99 -19.87
CA GLY A 168 6.52 4.36 -20.33
C GLY A 168 5.52 5.18 -19.50
N ALA A 169 5.01 4.67 -18.37
CA ALA A 169 4.05 5.40 -17.55
C ALA A 169 4.66 6.62 -16.85
N TYR A 170 3.89 7.70 -16.79
CA TYR A 170 4.19 8.84 -15.94
C TYR A 170 3.92 8.49 -14.47
N LEU A 171 4.93 8.70 -13.63
CA LEU A 171 4.91 8.39 -12.20
C LEU A 171 4.97 9.70 -11.39
N PRO A 172 3.82 10.20 -10.88
CA PRO A 172 3.79 11.39 -10.05
C PRO A 172 4.67 11.21 -8.80
N LYS A 173 5.45 12.24 -8.46
CA LYS A 173 6.35 12.23 -7.29
C LYS A 173 5.64 12.61 -6.00
N ALA A 174 4.38 13.04 -6.08
CA ALA A 174 3.60 13.44 -4.93
C ALA A 174 3.43 12.32 -3.87
N ASP A 175 3.50 12.73 -2.59
CA ASP A 175 3.28 11.86 -1.43
C ASP A 175 1.80 11.59 -1.14
N THR A 176 0.90 12.33 -1.78
CA THR A 176 -0.54 12.25 -1.56
C THR A 176 -1.27 12.18 -2.89
N PHE A 177 -2.44 11.54 -2.88
CA PHE A 177 -3.31 11.47 -4.06
C PHE A 177 -3.69 12.86 -4.59
N ARG A 178 -3.94 13.83 -3.69
CA ARG A 178 -4.21 15.22 -4.07
C ARG A 178 -3.03 15.82 -4.85
N GLY A 179 -1.83 15.72 -4.29
CA GLY A 179 -0.63 16.23 -4.94
C GLY A 179 -0.37 15.55 -6.28
N ALA A 180 -0.69 14.25 -6.40
CA ALA A 180 -0.55 13.52 -7.66
C ALA A 180 -1.52 14.05 -8.72
N ILE A 181 -2.76 14.35 -8.32
CA ILE A 181 -3.75 15.00 -9.21
C ILE A 181 -3.28 16.40 -9.63
N GLU A 182 -2.79 17.22 -8.70
CA GLU A 182 -2.31 18.57 -8.97
C GLU A 182 -1.10 18.53 -9.93
N GLU A 183 -0.11 17.67 -9.67
CA GLU A 183 1.07 17.45 -10.52
C GLU A 183 0.67 16.98 -11.93
N VAL A 184 -0.24 16.02 -12.02
CA VAL A 184 -0.77 15.54 -13.31
C VAL A 184 -1.52 16.66 -14.03
N SER A 185 -2.35 17.43 -13.34
CA SER A 185 -3.10 18.53 -13.93
C SER A 185 -2.19 19.68 -14.40
N GLU A 186 -1.09 19.95 -13.72
CA GLU A 186 -0.08 20.92 -14.16
C GLU A 186 0.68 20.42 -15.39
N MET A 187 1.11 19.16 -15.37
CA MET A 187 1.78 18.50 -16.50
C MET A 187 0.88 18.46 -17.75
N LEU A 188 -0.42 18.20 -17.55
CA LEU A 188 -1.44 18.25 -18.60
C LEU A 188 -1.94 19.67 -18.90
N GLY A 189 -1.75 20.63 -18.00
CA GLY A 189 -2.22 22.02 -18.12
C GLY A 189 -1.52 22.80 -19.22
N VAL A 190 -0.34 22.32 -19.65
CA VAL A 190 0.35 22.75 -20.88
C VAL A 190 -0.38 22.29 -22.16
N ARG A 191 -1.37 21.40 -22.03
CA ARG A 191 -2.21 20.83 -23.11
C ARG A 191 -3.70 21.18 -22.98
N ARG A 192 -4.06 22.20 -22.21
CA ARG A 192 -5.43 22.76 -22.26
C ARG A 192 -5.65 23.55 -23.53
N THR A 193 -5.80 22.87 -24.65
CA THR A 193 -6.14 23.55 -25.90
C THR A 193 -7.06 22.68 -26.73
N VAL A 194 -8.36 22.92 -26.61
CA VAL A 194 -9.12 23.14 -27.84
C VAL A 194 -8.29 24.12 -28.68
N ASP A 195 -7.95 23.74 -29.90
CA ASP A 195 -7.34 24.71 -30.80
C ASP A 195 -8.30 25.92 -30.96
N PRO A 196 -7.82 27.10 -31.39
CA PRO A 196 -8.68 28.27 -31.57
C PRO A 196 -9.85 28.06 -32.57
N GLN A 197 -9.93 26.88 -33.20
CA GLN A 197 -10.92 26.46 -34.18
C GLN A 197 -11.92 25.42 -33.63
N GLY A 198 -11.84 25.05 -32.35
CA GLY A 198 -12.81 24.16 -31.69
C GLY A 198 -12.75 22.70 -32.16
N ARG A 199 -11.62 22.24 -32.72
CA ARG A 199 -11.46 20.83 -33.10
C ARG A 199 -11.21 19.94 -31.87
N PRO A 200 -11.71 18.68 -31.87
CA PRO A 200 -11.32 17.69 -30.88
C PRO A 200 -9.80 17.52 -30.87
N ASP A 201 -9.29 17.53 -29.65
CA ASP A 201 -7.90 17.61 -29.24
C ASP A 201 -6.96 16.64 -29.99
N THR A 202 -5.78 17.13 -30.39
CA THR A 202 -4.66 16.27 -30.81
C THR A 202 -3.89 15.72 -29.62
N ALA A 203 -4.30 16.04 -28.39
CA ALA A 203 -3.72 15.47 -27.18
C ALA A 203 -3.92 13.94 -27.14
N PRO A 204 -2.88 13.20 -26.72
CA PRO A 204 -2.98 11.75 -26.57
C PRO A 204 -4.03 11.39 -25.52
N GLU A 205 -4.70 10.26 -25.73
CA GLU A 205 -5.61 9.64 -24.76
C GLU A 205 -4.92 9.47 -23.41
N ILE A 206 -5.59 9.83 -22.31
CA ILE A 206 -5.06 9.69 -20.96
C ILE A 206 -5.56 8.38 -20.38
N LEU A 207 -4.64 7.50 -19.97
CA LEU A 207 -4.95 6.23 -19.33
C LEU A 207 -4.52 6.23 -17.87
N LEU A 208 -5.49 6.11 -16.96
CA LEU A 208 -5.22 6.07 -15.53
C LEU A 208 -5.20 4.62 -15.02
N TYR A 209 -4.28 4.32 -14.11
CA TYR A 209 -4.31 3.05 -13.39
C TYR A 209 -3.92 3.24 -11.92
N CYS A 210 -4.33 2.27 -11.10
CA CYS A 210 -3.87 2.11 -9.73
C CYS A 210 -4.03 0.64 -9.32
N THR A 211 -3.72 0.30 -8.07
CA THR A 211 -3.76 -1.08 -7.55
C THR A 211 -5.08 -1.79 -7.84
N GLY A 212 -6.22 -1.15 -7.53
CA GLY A 212 -7.54 -1.77 -7.57
C GLY A 212 -8.65 -0.94 -8.19
N GLY A 213 -8.35 0.20 -8.82
CA GLY A 213 -9.33 1.06 -9.53
C GLY A 213 -9.91 2.23 -8.73
N ILE A 214 -10.07 2.11 -7.40
CA ILE A 214 -10.79 3.11 -6.59
C ILE A 214 -10.28 4.57 -6.69
N ARG A 215 -8.97 4.75 -6.87
CA ARG A 215 -8.34 6.08 -7.07
C ARG A 215 -8.59 6.62 -8.48
N CYS A 216 -8.61 5.75 -9.48
CA CYS A 216 -8.85 6.13 -10.87
C CYS A 216 -10.28 6.64 -11.08
N GLU A 217 -11.26 6.15 -10.32
CA GLU A 217 -12.63 6.69 -10.38
C GLU A 217 -12.62 8.19 -10.04
N LYS A 218 -11.99 8.58 -8.93
CA LYS A 218 -11.90 10.00 -8.53
C LYS A 218 -11.00 10.81 -9.46
N ALA A 219 -9.86 10.26 -9.85
CA ALA A 219 -8.91 10.96 -10.72
C ALA A 219 -9.50 11.21 -12.11
N SER A 220 -10.17 10.22 -12.70
CA SER A 220 -10.80 10.36 -14.01
C SER A 220 -11.95 11.35 -13.98
N ALA A 221 -12.81 11.30 -12.96
CA ALA A 221 -13.88 12.28 -12.79
C ALA A 221 -13.34 13.70 -12.57
N TYR A 222 -12.26 13.85 -11.81
CA TYR A 222 -11.58 15.14 -11.64
C TYR A 222 -11.02 15.67 -12.97
N LEU A 223 -10.29 14.86 -13.74
CA LEU A 223 -9.77 15.29 -15.04
C LEU A 223 -10.90 15.67 -16.01
N LYS A 224 -12.00 14.92 -16.03
CA LYS A 224 -13.16 15.28 -16.85
C LYS A 224 -13.80 16.60 -16.42
N HIS A 225 -13.86 16.87 -15.11
CA HIS A 225 -14.31 18.16 -14.58
C HIS A 225 -13.38 19.32 -15.01
N GLU A 226 -12.07 19.08 -15.04
CA GLU A 226 -11.06 20.04 -15.53
C GLU A 226 -11.06 20.22 -17.06
N GLY A 227 -11.95 19.54 -17.79
CA GLY A 227 -12.17 19.71 -19.23
C GLY A 227 -11.50 18.66 -20.13
N PHE A 228 -10.84 17.65 -19.57
CA PHE A 228 -10.25 16.57 -20.37
C PHE A 228 -11.34 15.60 -20.85
N THR A 229 -11.47 15.44 -22.16
CA THR A 229 -12.55 14.63 -22.76
C THR A 229 -12.13 13.19 -23.10
N ASN A 230 -10.83 12.94 -23.32
CA ASN A 230 -10.29 11.65 -23.73
C ASN A 230 -9.55 10.94 -22.56
N VAL A 231 -10.32 10.50 -21.56
CA VAL A 231 -9.80 9.85 -20.34
C VAL A 231 -10.34 8.42 -20.23
N GLY A 232 -9.44 7.45 -20.25
CA GLY A 232 -9.67 6.04 -19.96
C GLY A 232 -9.03 5.61 -18.63
N GLN A 233 -9.48 4.47 -18.10
CA GLN A 233 -8.93 3.89 -16.88
C GLN A 233 -8.91 2.37 -16.92
N LEU A 234 -7.89 1.77 -16.30
CA LEU A 234 -7.77 0.32 -16.21
C LEU A 234 -8.87 -0.27 -15.32
N HIS A 235 -9.78 -1.03 -15.92
CA HIS A 235 -10.86 -1.70 -15.21
C HIS A 235 -10.28 -2.66 -14.17
N GLY A 236 -10.71 -2.49 -12.92
CA GLY A 236 -10.26 -3.33 -11.82
C GLY A 236 -8.82 -3.10 -11.36
N GLY A 237 -8.05 -2.21 -12.00
CA GLY A 237 -6.67 -1.90 -11.66
C GLY A 237 -5.67 -3.02 -11.96
N ILE A 238 -4.45 -2.89 -11.40
CA ILE A 238 -3.33 -3.82 -11.63
C ILE A 238 -3.69 -5.27 -11.24
N ILE A 239 -4.48 -5.45 -10.17
CA ILE A 239 -4.90 -6.78 -9.71
C ILE A 239 -5.70 -7.51 -10.80
N ASP A 240 -6.67 -6.82 -11.41
CA ASP A 240 -7.49 -7.44 -12.46
C ASP A 240 -6.72 -7.58 -13.78
N TYR A 241 -5.86 -6.62 -14.10
CA TYR A 241 -4.94 -6.72 -15.23
C TYR A 241 -4.08 -7.98 -15.16
N ALA A 242 -3.41 -8.23 -14.03
CA ALA A 242 -2.58 -9.42 -13.84
C ALA A 242 -3.38 -10.72 -14.04
N ARG A 243 -4.63 -10.77 -13.54
CA ARG A 243 -5.55 -11.89 -13.75
C ARG A 243 -5.86 -12.09 -15.23
N GLN A 244 -6.20 -11.02 -15.94
CA GLN A 244 -6.55 -11.07 -17.37
C GLN A 244 -5.35 -11.44 -18.24
N ILE A 245 -4.17 -10.87 -18.00
CA ILE A 245 -2.93 -11.20 -18.70
C ILE A 245 -2.66 -12.71 -18.64
N LYS A 246 -2.72 -13.29 -17.43
CA LYS A 246 -2.52 -14.74 -17.24
C LYS A 246 -3.62 -15.58 -17.89
N ALA A 247 -4.88 -15.20 -17.71
CA ALA A 247 -6.02 -15.96 -18.22
C ALA A 247 -6.10 -15.95 -19.76
N GLN A 248 -5.66 -14.87 -20.39
CA GLN A 248 -5.76 -14.66 -21.84
C GLN A 248 -4.42 -14.88 -22.56
N GLY A 249 -3.32 -15.13 -21.85
CA GLY A 249 -1.99 -15.31 -22.43
C GLY A 249 -1.44 -14.06 -23.12
N LEU A 250 -1.81 -12.87 -22.62
CA LEU A 250 -1.35 -11.60 -23.17
C LEU A 250 0.07 -11.28 -22.68
N GLU A 251 0.78 -10.41 -23.41
CA GLU A 251 2.03 -9.84 -22.91
C GLU A 251 1.74 -8.78 -21.83
N SER A 252 2.42 -8.87 -20.68
CA SER A 252 2.34 -7.82 -19.65
C SER A 252 3.17 -6.60 -20.05
N LYS A 253 2.49 -5.46 -20.18
CA LYS A 253 3.13 -4.13 -20.25
C LYS A 253 3.43 -3.56 -18.86
N TYR A 254 2.89 -4.17 -17.80
CA TYR A 254 3.27 -3.90 -16.42
C TYR A 254 4.54 -4.67 -16.05
N LYS A 255 5.47 -4.01 -15.35
CA LYS A 255 6.76 -4.56 -14.93
C LYS A 255 6.87 -4.54 -13.41
N GLY A 256 7.35 -5.63 -12.81
CA GLY A 256 7.67 -5.74 -11.39
C GLY A 256 6.51 -6.15 -10.49
N GLN A 257 6.43 -5.53 -9.32
CA GLN A 257 5.52 -5.88 -8.24
C GLN A 257 4.41 -4.84 -8.05
N ASN A 258 3.22 -5.30 -7.70
CA ASN A 258 2.11 -4.46 -7.28
C ASN A 258 2.12 -4.29 -5.76
N PHE A 259 2.23 -3.06 -5.26
CA PHE A 259 2.11 -2.79 -3.83
C PHE A 259 0.69 -3.06 -3.32
N VAL A 260 0.57 -3.79 -2.21
CA VAL A 260 -0.71 -4.14 -1.57
C VAL A 260 -0.75 -3.66 -0.12
N PHE A 261 -1.93 -3.25 0.34
CA PHE A 261 -2.12 -2.55 1.63
C PHE A 261 -2.35 -3.50 2.81
N ASP A 262 -1.64 -4.62 2.81
CA ASP A 262 -1.73 -5.70 3.79
C ASP A 262 -0.32 -6.20 4.17
N GLU A 263 -0.21 -7.24 5.01
CA GLU A 263 1.09 -7.68 5.54
C GLU A 263 2.05 -8.19 4.45
N ARG A 264 1.56 -8.54 3.25
CA ARG A 264 2.40 -8.97 2.12
C ARG A 264 3.25 -7.83 1.57
N LEU A 265 2.80 -6.57 1.72
CA LEU A 265 3.37 -5.33 1.15
C LEU A 265 3.41 -5.25 -0.38
N ALA A 266 3.68 -6.35 -1.07
CA ALA A 266 3.70 -6.43 -2.51
C ALA A 266 3.30 -7.83 -3.02
N GLU A 267 2.79 -7.89 -4.23
CA GLU A 267 2.54 -9.14 -4.97
C GLU A 267 3.25 -9.07 -6.33
N ARG A 268 3.94 -10.14 -6.69
CA ARG A 268 4.71 -10.19 -7.94
C ARG A 268 3.76 -10.31 -9.14
N ILE A 269 3.90 -9.39 -10.11
CA ILE A 269 3.15 -9.42 -11.37
C ILE A 269 4.02 -9.99 -12.48
N THR A 270 5.27 -9.53 -12.58
CA THR A 270 6.29 -10.08 -13.48
C THR A 270 7.63 -10.29 -12.75
N ASP A 271 8.57 -10.97 -13.40
CA ASP A 271 9.91 -11.21 -12.84
C ASP A 271 10.87 -10.02 -13.01
N ASP A 272 10.42 -8.95 -13.66
CA ASP A 272 11.22 -7.73 -13.85
C ASP A 272 11.52 -7.07 -12.49
N VAL A 273 12.77 -6.64 -12.28
CA VAL A 273 13.18 -5.86 -11.09
C VAL A 273 13.44 -4.43 -11.52
N VAL A 274 12.49 -3.53 -11.23
CA VAL A 274 12.55 -2.12 -11.64
C VAL A 274 13.05 -1.15 -10.56
N SER A 275 13.38 -1.67 -9.38
CA SER A 275 13.90 -0.89 -8.25
C SER A 275 15.34 -1.26 -7.87
N THR A 276 15.94 -0.40 -7.05
CA THR A 276 17.26 -0.63 -6.45
C THR A 276 17.19 -0.49 -4.94
N CYS A 277 18.11 -1.17 -4.25
CA CYS A 277 18.28 -1.04 -2.83
C CYS A 277 18.60 0.41 -2.46
N MET A 278 17.82 0.97 -1.53
CA MET A 278 17.98 2.35 -1.09
C MET A 278 19.28 2.57 -0.32
N GLN A 279 19.90 1.50 0.21
CA GLN A 279 21.12 1.58 1.03
C GLN A 279 22.41 1.41 0.22
N CYS A 280 22.42 0.60 -0.84
CA CYS A 280 23.63 0.33 -1.62
C CYS A 280 23.50 0.54 -3.14
N GLY A 281 22.28 0.66 -3.68
CA GLY A 281 22.04 0.83 -5.12
C GLY A 281 22.01 -0.45 -5.96
N THR A 282 22.27 -1.62 -5.38
CA THR A 282 22.11 -2.90 -6.08
C THR A 282 20.65 -3.15 -6.47
N SER A 283 20.39 -3.74 -7.64
CA SER A 283 19.04 -4.14 -8.07
C SER A 283 18.35 -5.01 -7.01
N SER A 284 17.11 -4.65 -6.65
CA SER A 284 16.29 -5.36 -5.68
C SER A 284 14.87 -4.81 -5.71
N ASP A 285 13.88 -5.66 -5.51
CA ASP A 285 12.46 -5.35 -5.35
C ASP A 285 11.92 -5.80 -3.97
N ARG A 286 12.81 -6.17 -3.05
CA ARG A 286 12.44 -6.56 -1.68
C ARG A 286 12.08 -5.31 -0.89
N ILE A 287 10.79 -5.05 -0.79
CA ILE A 287 10.24 -3.94 -0.02
C ILE A 287 9.83 -4.39 1.39
N GLY A 288 10.21 -3.59 2.39
CA GLY A 288 9.94 -3.90 3.79
C GLY A 288 9.88 -2.66 4.66
N ASN A 289 9.43 -2.82 5.91
CA ASN A 289 9.54 -1.77 6.92
C ASN A 289 10.82 -1.99 7.74
N CYS A 290 11.53 -0.91 8.07
CA CYS A 290 12.59 -0.92 9.06
C CYS A 290 12.10 -1.59 10.37
N GLN A 291 12.86 -2.57 10.88
CA GLN A 291 12.48 -3.32 12.08
C GLN A 291 12.60 -2.54 13.39
N GLU A 292 13.27 -1.39 13.38
CA GLU A 292 13.11 -0.43 14.47
C GLU A 292 11.70 0.18 14.39
N VAL A 293 10.83 -0.29 15.29
CA VAL A 293 9.38 -0.02 15.28
C VAL A 293 9.03 1.47 15.37
N THR A 294 9.88 2.28 15.99
CA THR A 294 9.67 3.74 16.06
C THR A 294 9.87 4.38 14.68
N CYS A 295 10.91 3.95 13.97
CA CYS A 295 11.25 4.37 12.63
C CYS A 295 10.20 3.90 11.62
N ASN A 296 9.95 2.59 11.56
CA ASN A 296 8.98 1.93 10.67
C ASN A 296 8.98 2.52 9.23
N MET A 297 10.16 2.87 8.73
CA MET A 297 10.31 3.45 7.41
C MET A 297 10.19 2.35 6.36
N LEU A 298 9.41 2.59 5.31
CA LEU A 298 9.31 1.68 4.17
C LEU A 298 10.54 1.88 3.28
N LEU A 299 11.19 0.80 2.88
CA LEU A 299 12.38 0.85 2.02
C LEU A 299 12.51 -0.40 1.15
N VAL A 300 13.17 -0.23 0.00
CA VAL A 300 13.68 -1.34 -0.80
C VAL A 300 15.08 -1.71 -0.30
N GLN A 301 15.26 -2.97 0.11
CA GLN A 301 16.47 -3.45 0.78
C GLN A 301 16.88 -4.81 0.22
N CYS A 302 18.08 -4.90 -0.38
CA CYS A 302 18.62 -6.18 -0.81
C CYS A 302 19.01 -7.06 0.38
N GLU A 303 19.12 -8.37 0.16
CA GLU A 303 19.45 -9.35 1.21
C GLU A 303 20.75 -9.01 1.95
N ALA A 304 21.80 -8.59 1.24
CA ALA A 304 23.08 -8.22 1.87
C ALA A 304 22.94 -7.03 2.84
N CYS A 305 22.11 -6.04 2.50
CA CYS A 305 21.84 -4.92 3.40
C CYS A 305 20.87 -5.32 4.53
N ALA A 306 19.91 -6.21 4.27
CA ALA A 306 19.03 -6.76 5.29
C ALA A 306 19.85 -7.49 6.37
N GLU A 307 20.81 -8.32 5.96
CA GLU A 307 21.72 -9.00 6.89
C GLU A 307 22.61 -7.99 7.64
N LYS A 308 23.29 -7.09 6.91
CA LYS A 308 24.19 -6.08 7.49
C LYS A 308 23.52 -5.18 8.52
N TYR A 309 22.27 -4.80 8.28
CA TYR A 309 21.53 -3.84 9.09
C TYR A 309 20.40 -4.47 9.92
N ALA A 310 20.29 -5.80 9.98
CA ALA A 310 19.21 -6.52 10.67
C ALA A 310 17.80 -6.01 10.27
N ASP A 311 17.54 -5.97 8.96
CA ASP A 311 16.32 -5.43 8.34
C ASP A 311 15.98 -3.98 8.75
N CYS A 312 16.98 -3.23 9.21
CA CYS A 312 16.84 -1.81 9.54
C CYS A 312 17.40 -0.92 8.45
N CYS A 313 16.92 0.32 8.40
CA CYS A 313 17.31 1.27 7.39
C CYS A 313 18.70 1.91 7.60
N SER A 314 19.26 1.83 8.80
CA SER A 314 20.55 2.44 9.13
C SER A 314 21.22 1.77 10.32
N PRO A 315 22.54 1.96 10.52
CA PRO A 315 23.24 1.50 11.73
C PRO A 315 22.58 1.92 13.04
N SER A 316 22.10 3.16 13.16
CA SER A 316 21.39 3.64 14.35
C SER A 316 20.12 2.82 14.64
N CYS A 317 19.30 2.58 13.62
CA CYS A 317 18.10 1.76 13.77
C CYS A 317 18.45 0.31 14.13
N ARG A 318 19.53 -0.25 13.54
CA ARG A 318 20.03 -1.58 13.87
C ARG A 318 20.42 -1.68 15.34
N GLU A 319 21.20 -0.74 15.87
CA GLU A 319 21.62 -0.74 17.28
C GLU A 319 20.40 -0.83 18.20
N ILE A 320 19.39 0.02 17.99
CA ILE A 320 18.17 0.01 18.80
C ILE A 320 17.43 -1.34 18.65
N HIS A 321 17.28 -1.83 17.42
CA HIS A 321 16.54 -3.07 17.14
C HIS A 321 17.19 -4.31 17.79
N GLN A 322 18.51 -4.30 17.97
CA GLN A 322 19.26 -5.41 18.60
C GLN A 322 19.27 -5.35 20.14
N LEU A 323 18.80 -4.27 20.76
CA LEU A 323 18.70 -4.18 22.23
C LEU A 323 17.59 -5.06 22.80
N PRO A 324 17.62 -5.41 24.10
CA PRO A 324 16.54 -6.13 24.76
C PRO A 324 15.17 -5.44 24.57
N ILE A 325 14.10 -6.23 24.49
CA ILE A 325 12.76 -5.73 24.15
C ILE A 325 12.25 -4.70 25.17
N GLU A 326 12.67 -4.79 26.43
CA GLU A 326 12.38 -3.83 27.50
C GLU A 326 12.99 -2.46 27.19
N VAL A 327 14.24 -2.44 26.70
CA VAL A 327 14.95 -1.21 26.32
C VAL A 327 14.32 -0.61 25.07
N GLN A 328 14.01 -1.43 24.06
CA GLN A 328 13.27 -0.98 22.88
C GLN A 328 11.91 -0.37 23.24
N ARG A 329 11.19 -0.97 24.20
CA ARG A 329 9.91 -0.43 24.68
C ARG A 329 10.10 0.89 25.40
N ALA A 330 11.13 1.02 26.23
CA ALA A 330 11.46 2.28 26.90
C ALA A 330 11.80 3.37 25.88
N TRP A 331 12.60 3.06 24.86
CA TRP A 331 12.93 3.96 23.76
C TRP A 331 11.70 4.48 23.02
N ARG A 332 10.73 3.60 22.76
CA ARG A 332 9.48 3.97 22.08
C ARG A 332 8.58 4.91 22.90
N LYS A 333 8.69 4.93 24.23
CA LYS A 333 7.82 5.77 25.07
C LYS A 333 8.04 7.24 24.74
N GLY A 334 6.96 7.94 24.41
CA GLY A 334 7.01 9.37 24.07
C GLY A 334 7.52 9.69 22.66
N ARG A 335 7.90 8.69 21.86
CA ARG A 335 8.32 8.88 20.47
C ARG A 335 7.19 8.54 19.50
N SER A 336 6.99 9.38 18.50
CA SER A 336 5.96 9.19 17.47
C SER A 336 6.51 8.36 16.31
N THR A 337 5.73 7.40 15.83
CA THR A 337 6.03 6.62 14.61
C THR A 337 5.64 7.34 13.31
N ARG A 338 5.23 8.61 13.39
CA ARG A 338 4.52 9.29 12.27
C ARG A 338 5.42 9.91 11.20
N SER A 339 6.70 10.21 11.44
CA SER A 339 7.41 11.20 10.60
C SER A 339 8.47 10.68 9.61
N THR A 340 8.54 9.37 9.33
CA THR A 340 9.64 8.82 8.50
C THR A 340 9.23 7.82 7.42
N LYS A 341 7.95 7.49 7.27
CA LYS A 341 7.53 6.31 6.48
C LYS A 341 8.00 6.30 5.03
N THR A 342 7.99 7.45 4.35
CA THR A 342 8.38 7.58 2.93
C THR A 342 9.67 8.37 2.72
N LYS A 343 10.38 8.75 3.79
CA LYS A 343 11.53 9.68 3.67
C LYS A 343 12.66 9.12 2.80
N ALA A 344 12.98 7.82 2.93
CA ALA A 344 13.99 7.19 2.08
C ALA A 344 13.51 6.91 0.65
N ILE A 345 12.20 6.75 0.45
CA ILE A 345 11.60 6.61 -0.88
C ILE A 345 11.81 7.87 -1.70
N ASN A 346 11.67 9.04 -1.07
CA ASN A 346 11.83 10.32 -1.74
C ASN A 346 13.29 10.79 -1.83
N ASP A 347 14.17 10.29 -0.94
CA ASP A 347 15.58 10.68 -0.90
C ASP A 347 16.52 9.49 -0.54
N PRO A 348 16.76 8.55 -1.49
CA PRO A 348 17.69 7.44 -1.28
C PRO A 348 19.13 7.91 -1.05
N GLU A 349 19.58 8.98 -1.71
CA GLU A 349 20.94 9.50 -1.52
C GLU A 349 21.14 10.13 -0.14
N GLY A 350 20.15 10.83 0.39
CA GLY A 350 20.17 11.30 1.77
C GLY A 350 20.24 10.16 2.77
N LEU A 351 19.55 9.04 2.51
CA LEU A 351 19.69 7.82 3.31
C LEU A 351 21.13 7.28 3.26
N ARG A 352 21.72 7.13 2.07
CA ARG A 352 23.10 6.63 1.91
C ARG A 352 24.11 7.54 2.58
N SER A 353 23.94 8.86 2.45
CA SER A 353 24.76 9.87 3.12
C SER A 353 24.68 9.75 4.64
N ARG A 354 23.48 9.56 5.19
CA ARG A 354 23.29 9.31 6.63
C ARG A 354 23.97 8.01 7.08
N ILE A 355 23.80 6.91 6.33
CA ILE A 355 24.43 5.63 6.65
C ILE A 355 25.95 5.75 6.73
N ARG A 356 26.59 6.40 5.75
CA ARG A 356 28.05 6.60 5.77
C ARG A 356 28.52 7.33 7.03
N LYS A 357 27.82 8.41 7.40
CA LYS A 357 28.13 9.17 8.63
C LYS A 357 27.93 8.34 9.90
N GLU A 358 26.88 7.54 9.95
CA GLU A 358 26.60 6.64 11.07
C GLU A 358 27.67 5.54 11.18
N GLU A 359 28.13 4.98 10.06
CA GLU A 359 29.22 3.98 10.04
C GLU A 359 30.55 4.58 10.49
N GLU A 360 30.90 5.78 10.02
CA GLU A 360 32.10 6.51 10.48
C GLU A 360 32.04 6.83 11.97
N MET A 361 30.87 7.27 12.47
CA MET A 361 30.69 7.56 13.90
C MET A 361 30.77 6.30 14.74
N LEU A 362 30.15 5.21 14.28
CA LEU A 362 30.19 3.91 14.96
C LEU A 362 31.61 3.36 15.04
N ALA A 363 32.41 3.48 13.98
CA ALA A 363 33.81 3.08 13.98
C ALA A 363 34.67 3.89 14.96
N ARG A 364 34.29 5.14 15.27
CA ARG A 364 35.02 6.03 16.18
C ARG A 364 34.59 5.92 17.64
N ILE A 365 33.29 5.81 17.90
CA ILE A 365 32.69 5.94 19.24
C ILE A 365 32.23 4.58 19.79
N GLY A 366 32.02 3.59 18.92
CA GLY A 366 31.56 2.24 19.29
C GLY A 366 30.05 2.12 19.52
N THR A 367 29.32 3.23 19.62
CA THR A 367 27.85 3.26 19.68
C THR A 367 27.29 4.57 19.15
N LEU A 368 26.11 4.51 18.53
CA LEU A 368 25.30 5.64 18.10
C LEU A 368 24.26 6.07 19.15
N HIS A 369 24.06 5.25 20.19
CA HIS A 369 23.11 5.49 21.27
C HIS A 369 23.76 5.38 22.66
N PRO A 370 24.72 6.27 22.99
CA PRO A 370 25.39 6.24 24.30
C PRO A 370 24.43 6.38 25.48
N GLU A 371 23.28 7.04 25.28
CA GLU A 371 22.20 7.16 26.26
C GLU A 371 21.53 5.81 26.59
N LEU A 372 21.54 4.87 25.65
CA LEU A 372 20.98 3.52 25.84
C LEU A 372 21.99 2.55 26.45
N VAL A 373 23.28 2.79 26.25
CA VAL A 373 24.37 1.96 26.80
C VAL A 373 24.62 2.29 28.29
N ARG A 374 24.48 3.55 28.69
CA ARG A 374 24.66 3.98 30.10
C ARG A 374 23.52 3.59 31.02
N ALA A 375 22.34 3.29 30.46
CA ALA A 375 21.20 2.74 31.19
C ALA A 375 21.37 1.23 31.40
N GLY A 376 22.45 0.85 32.11
CA GLY A 376 22.71 -0.47 32.70
C GLY A 376 22.23 -1.70 31.91
N ASN A 377 23.02 -2.14 30.93
CA ASN A 377 23.13 -3.54 30.49
C ASN A 377 24.37 -3.68 29.59
N SER A 378 25.50 -4.09 30.17
CA SER A 378 26.66 -4.52 29.37
C SER A 378 26.27 -5.71 28.49
N PRO A 379 26.78 -5.82 27.25
CA PRO A 379 26.57 -7.02 26.44
C PRO A 379 27.18 -8.24 27.15
N PRO A 380 26.58 -9.44 27.04
CA PRO A 380 27.19 -10.64 27.59
C PRO A 380 28.57 -10.83 26.95
N GLN A 381 29.60 -10.95 27.79
CA GLN A 381 30.95 -11.24 27.31
C GLN A 381 30.98 -12.61 26.62
N PRO A 382 31.78 -12.77 25.54
CA PRO A 382 31.96 -14.08 24.93
C PRO A 382 32.52 -15.07 25.97
N PRO A 383 32.13 -16.35 25.91
CA PRO A 383 32.58 -17.34 26.89
C PRO A 383 34.10 -17.44 26.85
N SER A 384 34.73 -17.25 28.01
CA SER A 384 36.17 -17.46 28.19
C SER A 384 36.49 -18.92 27.87
N LEU A 385 37.40 -19.13 26.91
CA LEU A 385 38.02 -20.42 26.66
C LEU A 385 38.60 -20.95 27.96
N ILE A 386 38.00 -22.03 28.48
CA ILE A 386 38.57 -22.81 29.57
C ILE A 386 39.79 -23.51 28.99
N THR A 387 40.97 -23.02 29.32
CA THR A 387 42.23 -23.72 29.12
C THR A 387 42.20 -24.94 30.05
N ILE A 388 42.10 -26.13 29.47
CA ILE A 388 42.32 -27.39 30.16
C ILE A 388 43.83 -27.56 30.28
N THR A 389 44.34 -27.56 31.51
CA THR A 389 45.64 -28.15 31.88
C THR A 389 45.41 -29.14 32.99
#